data_AF-A0A7K2LWU2-F1
#
_entry.id   AF-A0A7K2LWU2-F1
#
_cell.length_a   1.000
_cell.length_b   1.000
_cell.length_c   1.000
_cell.angle_alpha   90.00
_cell.angle_beta   90.00
_cell.angle_gamma   90.00
#
_symmetry.space_group_name_H-M   'P 1'
#
loop_
_entity.id
_entity.type
_entity.pdbx_description
1 polymer ?
#
loop_
_entity_poly.entity_id
_entity_poly.type
_entity_poly.pdbx_seq_one_letter_code
_entity_poly.pdbx_strand_id
1 'polypeptide(L)'
;TAVAPDGTAGPGADPAYAFLRARVVRTALAADPLRRRAVRSRRVHLPPLMPQVWGLKLFPRSGGADELALDQQLAALPAPARAAYVLRGLEQLPEDAVLRVLSVAGVADPGAAVRQAERVPDRTVLLASPEFDPCSLQARPTDLLRRRQR
;
A
#
# COMPACT_ATOMS: atom_id res chain seq x y z
N THR A 1 5.88 39.41 -13.36
CA THR A 1 4.75 38.83 -12.60
C THR A 1 4.57 37.40 -13.04
N ALA A 2 5.12 36.46 -12.27
CA ALA A 2 4.96 35.03 -12.54
C ALA A 2 3.58 34.61 -12.05
N VAL A 3 2.69 34.25 -12.97
CA VAL A 3 1.39 33.67 -12.67
C VAL A 3 1.63 32.24 -12.17
N ALA A 4 1.30 31.98 -10.91
CA ALA A 4 1.24 30.63 -10.37
C ALA A 4 0.13 29.85 -11.09
N PRO A 5 0.32 28.56 -11.44
CA PRO A 5 -0.75 27.80 -12.05
C PRO A 5 -1.85 27.56 -11.02
N ASP A 6 -3.07 27.98 -11.36
CA ASP A 6 -4.27 27.74 -10.58
C ASP A 6 -4.47 26.22 -10.40
N GLY A 7 -4.49 25.79 -9.15
CA GLY A 7 -4.67 24.41 -8.71
C GLY A 7 -6.11 23.90 -8.85
N THR A 8 -6.71 24.04 -10.03
CA THR A 8 -8.06 23.51 -10.34
C THR A 8 -8.03 22.22 -11.15
N ALA A 9 -6.88 21.55 -11.18
CA ALA A 9 -6.79 20.16 -11.57
C ALA A 9 -7.24 19.29 -10.38
N GLY A 10 -8.31 18.50 -10.54
CA GLY A 10 -8.71 17.50 -9.54
C GLY A 10 -7.54 16.58 -9.15
N PRO A 11 -7.64 15.76 -8.09
CA PRO A 11 -6.52 14.95 -7.57
C PRO A 11 -5.78 14.07 -8.61
N GLY A 12 -6.42 13.77 -9.75
CA GLY A 12 -5.82 13.06 -10.88
C GLY A 12 -4.99 13.91 -11.85
N ALA A 13 -5.07 15.24 -11.81
CA ALA A 13 -4.56 16.13 -12.85
C ALA A 13 -3.36 16.99 -12.43
N ASP A 14 -2.94 16.99 -11.16
CA ASP A 14 -1.67 17.60 -10.74
C ASP A 14 -0.48 16.75 -11.23
N PRO A 15 0.39 17.28 -12.12
CA PRO A 15 1.53 16.54 -12.65
C PRO A 15 2.54 16.10 -11.58
N ALA A 16 2.74 16.92 -10.53
CA ALA A 16 3.66 16.60 -9.45
C ALA A 16 3.14 15.42 -8.62
N TYR A 17 1.86 15.46 -8.28
CA TYR A 17 1.21 14.36 -7.57
C TYR A 17 1.14 13.08 -8.42
N ALA A 18 0.87 13.19 -9.73
CA ALA A 18 0.90 12.05 -10.64
C ALA A 18 2.28 11.36 -10.68
N PHE A 19 3.37 12.13 -10.71
CA PHE A 19 4.73 11.61 -10.62
C PHE A 19 5.00 10.90 -9.29
N LEU A 20 4.62 11.54 -8.17
CA LEU A 20 4.79 10.96 -6.83
C LEU A 20 4.01 9.66 -6.68
N ARG A 21 2.75 9.63 -7.13
CA ARG A 21 1.90 8.43 -7.13
C ARG A 21 2.57 7.28 -7.87
N ALA A 22 3.01 7.50 -9.11
CA ALA A 22 3.68 6.46 -9.88
C ALA A 22 4.98 5.96 -9.21
N ARG A 23 5.74 6.87 -8.59
CA ARG A 23 6.96 6.53 -7.83
C ARG A 23 6.64 5.69 -6.59
N VAL A 24 5.62 6.06 -5.81
CA VAL A 24 5.17 5.32 -4.63
C VAL A 24 4.64 3.94 -5.01
N VAL A 25 3.83 3.84 -6.05
CA VAL A 25 3.33 2.54 -6.54
C VAL A 25 4.51 1.67 -6.99
N ARG A 26 5.46 2.22 -7.76
CA ARG A 26 6.66 1.47 -8.18
C ARG A 26 7.48 0.95 -6.99
N THR A 27 7.71 1.78 -5.97
CA THR A 27 8.47 1.35 -4.78
C THR A 27 7.70 0.31 -3.96
N ALA A 28 6.39 0.45 -3.82
CA ALA A 28 5.54 -0.53 -3.15
C ALA A 28 5.56 -1.89 -3.89
N LEU A 29 5.46 -1.89 -5.22
CA LEU A 29 5.56 -3.11 -6.05
C LEU A 29 6.94 -3.76 -5.97
N ALA A 30 8.02 -2.98 -5.85
CA ALA A 30 9.36 -3.51 -5.62
C ALA A 30 9.53 -4.12 -4.22
N ALA A 31 8.77 -3.60 -3.24
CA ALA A 31 8.75 -4.07 -1.87
C ALA A 31 7.86 -5.32 -1.66
N ASP A 32 7.18 -5.83 -2.68
CA ASP A 32 6.29 -6.99 -2.53
C ASP A 32 7.03 -8.21 -1.94
N PRO A 33 6.58 -8.77 -0.80
CA PRO A 33 7.25 -9.88 -0.14
C PRO A 33 7.34 -11.14 -1.01
N LEU A 34 6.37 -11.41 -1.88
CA LEU A 34 6.41 -12.55 -2.80
C LEU A 34 7.53 -12.38 -3.83
N ARG A 35 7.67 -11.17 -4.39
CA ARG A 35 8.81 -10.80 -5.23
C ARG A 35 10.14 -10.84 -4.46
N ARG A 36 10.19 -10.38 -3.20
CA ARG A 36 11.39 -10.45 -2.36
C ARG A 36 11.80 -11.86 -1.96
N ARG A 37 10.84 -12.79 -1.81
CA ARG A 37 11.12 -14.22 -1.60
C ARG A 37 11.73 -14.86 -2.85
N ALA A 38 11.31 -14.45 -4.04
CA ALA A 38 11.93 -14.87 -5.29
C ALA A 38 13.33 -14.27 -5.51
N VAL A 39 13.58 -13.04 -5.01
CA VAL A 39 14.85 -12.29 -5.18
C VAL A 39 15.72 -12.35 -3.91
N ARG A 40 15.60 -13.41 -3.10
CA ARG A 40 16.19 -13.53 -1.74
C ARG A 40 17.74 -13.53 -1.67
N SER A 41 18.43 -13.16 -2.74
CA SER A 41 19.89 -13.02 -2.84
C SER A 41 20.42 -11.60 -2.54
N ARG A 42 19.59 -10.56 -2.41
CA ARG A 42 20.08 -9.21 -2.03
C ARG A 42 19.33 -8.63 -0.83
N ARG A 43 19.75 -9.06 0.37
CA ARG A 43 19.39 -8.33 1.60
C ARG A 43 20.25 -7.08 1.69
N VAL A 44 19.69 -5.93 1.34
CA VAL A 44 20.23 -4.66 1.82
C VAL A 44 19.79 -4.53 3.27
N HIS A 45 20.72 -4.80 4.18
CA HIS A 45 20.59 -4.48 5.60
C HIS A 45 20.68 -2.96 5.75
N LEU A 46 19.54 -2.26 5.63
CA LEU A 46 19.44 -0.88 6.07
C LEU A 46 19.44 -0.86 7.61
N PRO A 47 20.33 -0.09 8.26
CA PRO A 47 20.23 0.13 9.69
C PRO A 47 18.90 0.84 10.00
N PRO A 48 18.27 0.56 11.15
CA PRO A 48 16.95 1.08 11.45
C PRO A 48 17.00 2.60 11.61
N LEU A 49 16.23 3.30 10.77
CA LEU A 49 16.14 4.77 10.70
C LEU A 49 15.33 5.40 11.85
N MET A 50 14.97 4.64 12.87
CA MET A 50 14.06 5.05 13.95
C MET A 50 14.60 4.61 15.31
N PRO A 51 14.37 5.37 16.39
CA PRO A 51 14.75 4.98 17.75
C PRO A 51 14.17 3.59 18.09
N GLN A 52 15.05 2.66 18.46
CA GLN A 52 14.66 1.30 18.84
C GLN A 52 14.15 1.31 20.28
N VAL A 53 12.83 1.16 20.47
CA VAL A 53 12.27 0.95 21.81
C VAL A 53 12.30 -0.53 22.12
N TRP A 54 13.24 -0.94 22.97
CA TRP A 54 13.27 -2.28 23.53
C TRP A 54 12.07 -2.44 24.45
N GLY A 55 11.31 -3.53 24.29
CA GLY A 55 10.16 -3.77 25.16
C GLY A 55 8.79 -3.42 24.57
N LEU A 56 8.69 -2.89 23.34
CA LEU A 56 7.40 -2.62 22.68
C LEU A 56 7.30 -3.30 21.31
N LYS A 57 6.11 -3.85 21.01
CA LYS A 57 5.71 -4.31 19.68
C LYS A 57 4.61 -3.41 19.15
N LEU A 58 4.78 -2.95 17.91
CA LEU A 58 3.76 -2.22 17.17
C LEU A 58 2.90 -3.18 16.37
N PHE A 59 1.59 -2.98 16.42
CA PHE A 59 0.61 -3.73 15.66
C PHE A 59 -0.33 -2.76 14.94
N PRO A 60 -0.76 -3.04 13.70
CA PRO A 60 -1.86 -2.32 13.10
C PRO A 60 -3.13 -2.48 13.94
N ARG A 61 -4.07 -1.53 13.80
CA ARG A 61 -5.39 -1.63 14.43
C ARG A 61 -6.11 -2.88 13.90
N SER A 62 -6.56 -3.73 14.80
CA SER A 62 -7.43 -4.86 14.45
C SER A 62 -8.81 -4.34 14.07
N GLY A 63 -9.27 -4.74 12.88
CA GLY A 63 -10.58 -4.39 12.34
C GLY A 63 -11.72 -5.28 12.77
N GLY A 64 -12.92 -4.90 12.34
CA GLY A 64 -14.09 -5.74 12.37
C GLY A 64 -14.00 -6.90 11.35
N ALA A 65 -15.05 -7.71 11.31
CA ALA A 65 -15.09 -8.89 10.45
C ALA A 65 -14.97 -8.54 8.95
N ASP A 66 -15.53 -7.40 8.54
CA ASP A 66 -15.52 -6.97 7.14
C ASP A 66 -14.15 -6.44 6.69
N GLU A 67 -13.46 -5.66 7.54
CA GLU A 67 -12.10 -5.19 7.28
C GLU A 67 -11.13 -6.38 7.22
N LEU A 68 -11.28 -7.34 8.14
CA LEU A 68 -10.48 -8.57 8.13
C LEU A 68 -10.75 -9.41 6.87
N ALA A 69 -12.01 -9.55 6.46
CA ALA A 69 -12.37 -10.28 5.24
C ALA A 69 -11.77 -9.60 4.00
N LEU A 70 -11.81 -8.26 3.94
CA LEU A 70 -11.19 -7.50 2.85
C LEU A 70 -9.67 -7.67 2.86
N ASP A 71 -9.01 -7.56 4.03
CA ASP A 71 -7.56 -7.76 4.16
C ASP A 71 -7.13 -9.15 3.64
N GLN A 72 -7.87 -10.20 3.99
CA GLN A 72 -7.61 -11.56 3.50
C GLN A 72 -7.78 -11.69 1.99
N GLN A 73 -8.83 -11.09 1.41
CA GLN A 73 -9.05 -11.09 -0.03
C GLN A 73 -7.93 -10.35 -0.77
N LEU A 74 -7.53 -9.17 -0.27
CA LEU A 74 -6.44 -8.40 -0.84
C LEU A 74 -5.11 -9.15 -0.71
N ALA A 75 -4.83 -9.78 0.43
CA ALA A 75 -3.61 -10.57 0.64
C ALA A 75 -3.45 -11.73 -0.35
N ALA A 76 -4.56 -12.29 -0.85
CA ALA A 76 -4.56 -13.34 -1.87
C ALA A 76 -4.28 -12.82 -3.29
N LEU A 77 -4.44 -11.52 -3.55
CA LEU A 77 -4.17 -10.91 -4.85
C LEU A 77 -2.67 -10.70 -5.08
N PRO A 78 -2.21 -10.74 -6.35
CA PRO A 78 -0.87 -10.29 -6.69
C PRO A 78 -0.73 -8.77 -6.46
N ALA A 79 0.50 -8.31 -6.20
CA ALA A 79 0.76 -6.91 -5.85
C ALA A 79 0.21 -5.86 -6.84
N PRO A 80 0.30 -6.06 -8.18
CA PRO A 80 -0.31 -5.12 -9.13
C PRO A 80 -1.84 -5.01 -9.00
N ALA A 81 -2.53 -6.12 -8.70
CA ALA A 81 -3.98 -6.12 -8.54
C ALA A 81 -4.39 -5.41 -7.24
N ARG A 82 -3.64 -5.60 -6.14
CA ARG A 82 -3.85 -4.80 -4.91
C ARG A 82 -3.68 -3.30 -5.18
N ALA A 83 -2.65 -2.93 -5.95
CA ALA A 83 -2.44 -1.53 -6.32
C ALA A 83 -3.61 -0.98 -7.16
N ALA A 84 -4.11 -1.75 -8.13
CA ALA A 84 -5.28 -1.36 -8.92
C ALA A 84 -6.53 -1.13 -8.05
N TYR A 85 -6.81 -2.01 -7.08
CA TYR A 85 -7.93 -1.88 -6.15
C TYR A 85 -7.83 -0.58 -5.33
N VAL A 86 -6.66 -0.29 -4.77
CA VAL A 86 -6.41 0.92 -3.98
C VAL A 86 -6.51 2.20 -4.81
N LEU A 87 -5.96 2.22 -6.03
CA LEU A 87 -6.01 3.39 -6.91
C LEU A 87 -7.45 3.74 -7.34
N ARG A 88 -8.32 2.73 -7.49
CA ARG A 88 -9.75 2.93 -7.77
C ARG A 88 -10.53 3.37 -6.54
N GLY A 89 -10.21 2.82 -5.37
CA GLY A 89 -10.97 3.07 -4.14
C GLY A 89 -10.55 4.33 -3.40
N LEU A 90 -9.28 4.40 -3.00
CA LEU A 90 -8.74 5.50 -2.18
C LEU A 90 -8.43 6.75 -3.01
N GLU A 91 -7.81 6.57 -4.17
CA GLU A 91 -7.46 7.69 -5.06
C GLU A 91 -8.59 8.05 -6.05
N GLN A 92 -9.66 7.24 -6.08
CA GLN A 92 -10.84 7.44 -6.93
C GLN A 92 -10.51 7.71 -8.40
N LEU A 93 -9.42 7.10 -8.89
CA LEU A 93 -8.98 7.31 -10.26
C LEU A 93 -9.88 6.56 -11.23
N PRO A 94 -10.19 7.16 -12.40
CA PRO A 94 -10.84 6.44 -13.47
C PRO A 94 -9.91 5.34 -14.01
N GLU A 95 -10.49 4.32 -14.64
CA GLU A 95 -9.77 3.11 -15.05
C GLU A 95 -8.58 3.42 -15.99
N ASP A 96 -8.73 4.36 -16.92
CA ASP A 96 -7.68 4.80 -17.82
C ASP A 96 -6.48 5.40 -17.06
N ALA A 97 -6.73 6.14 -15.98
CA ALA A 97 -5.69 6.67 -15.11
C ALA A 97 -5.01 5.57 -14.29
N VAL A 98 -5.77 4.57 -13.82
CA VAL A 98 -5.19 3.40 -13.12
C VAL A 98 -4.26 2.63 -14.04
N LEU A 99 -4.70 2.33 -15.26
CA LEU A 99 -3.89 1.64 -16.28
C LEU A 99 -2.59 2.42 -16.57
N ARG A 100 -2.68 3.75 -16.73
CA ARG A 100 -1.50 4.61 -16.91
C ARG A 100 -0.54 4.53 -15.72
N VAL A 101 -1.03 4.67 -14.49
CA VAL A 101 -0.18 4.63 -13.28
C VAL A 101 0.53 3.28 -13.15
N LEU A 102 -0.18 2.17 -13.36
CA LEU A 102 0.40 0.82 -13.30
C LEU A 102 1.44 0.59 -14.39
N SER A 103 1.16 1.04 -15.62
CA SER A 103 2.11 1.00 -16.74
C SER A 103 3.38 1.77 -16.43
N VAL A 104 3.26 3.03 -15.98
CA VAL A 104 4.40 3.87 -15.58
C VAL A 104 5.15 3.26 -14.39
N ALA A 105 4.45 2.57 -13.47
CA ALA A 105 5.07 1.86 -12.37
C ALA A 105 5.85 0.60 -12.80
N GLY A 106 5.75 0.18 -14.06
CA GLY A 106 6.46 -0.98 -14.62
C GLY A 106 5.71 -2.30 -14.49
N VAL A 107 4.39 -2.28 -14.34
CA VAL A 107 3.55 -3.48 -14.38
C VAL A 107 3.47 -3.99 -15.82
N ALA A 108 3.80 -5.27 -16.04
CA ALA A 108 3.85 -5.86 -17.38
C ALA A 108 2.48 -5.94 -18.07
N ASP A 109 1.43 -6.31 -17.32
CA ASP A 109 0.04 -6.33 -17.80
C ASP A 109 -0.88 -5.56 -16.84
N PRO A 110 -1.03 -4.23 -17.01
CA PRO A 110 -1.93 -3.42 -16.21
C PRO A 110 -3.39 -3.87 -16.33
N GLY A 111 -3.83 -4.36 -17.49
CA GLY A 111 -5.20 -4.79 -17.72
C GLY A 111 -5.54 -6.05 -16.92
N ALA A 112 -4.64 -7.03 -16.85
CA ALA A 112 -4.81 -8.19 -15.99
C ALA A 112 -4.89 -7.81 -14.52
N ALA A 113 -4.10 -6.83 -14.08
CA ALA A 113 -4.14 -6.33 -12.71
C ALA A 113 -5.50 -5.71 -12.37
N VAL A 114 -6.08 -4.89 -13.27
CA VAL A 114 -7.42 -4.32 -13.11
C VAL A 114 -8.49 -5.42 -13.06
N ARG A 115 -8.50 -6.35 -14.02
CA ARG A 115 -9.45 -7.48 -14.03
C ARG A 115 -9.34 -8.37 -12.79
N GLN A 116 -8.13 -8.51 -12.22
CA GLN A 116 -7.92 -9.24 -10.97
C GLN A 116 -8.47 -8.49 -9.77
N ALA A 117 -8.29 -7.18 -9.72
CA ALA A 117 -8.86 -6.33 -8.67
C ALA A 117 -10.39 -6.38 -8.66
N GLU A 118 -11.03 -6.43 -9.83
CA GLU A 118 -12.49 -6.51 -9.97
C GLU A 118 -13.12 -7.79 -9.42
N ARG A 119 -12.32 -8.83 -9.16
CA ARG A 119 -12.81 -10.04 -8.50
C ARG A 119 -13.06 -9.83 -7.00
N VAL A 120 -12.50 -8.77 -6.42
CA VAL A 120 -12.78 -8.38 -5.04
C VAL A 120 -14.04 -7.52 -5.03
N PRO A 121 -15.04 -7.84 -4.18
CA PRO A 121 -16.23 -7.00 -4.05
C PRO A 121 -15.86 -5.55 -3.77
N ASP A 122 -16.62 -4.61 -4.34
CA ASP A 122 -16.38 -3.19 -4.11
C ASP A 122 -16.74 -2.82 -2.67
N ARG A 123 -15.71 -2.88 -1.81
CA ARG A 123 -15.73 -2.47 -0.41
C ARG A 123 -14.68 -1.39 -0.18
N THR A 124 -14.46 -0.56 -1.19
CA THR A 124 -13.39 0.46 -1.19
C THR A 124 -13.56 1.48 -0.07
N VAL A 125 -14.78 1.72 0.41
CA VAL A 125 -15.08 2.54 1.60
C VAL A 125 -14.34 2.05 2.84
N LEU A 126 -14.13 0.74 3.00
CA LEU A 126 -13.38 0.19 4.13
C LEU A 126 -11.91 0.61 4.12
N LEU A 127 -11.34 0.97 2.96
CA LEU A 127 -9.94 1.44 2.91
C LEU A 127 -9.72 2.78 3.64
N ALA A 128 -10.79 3.55 3.89
CA ALA A 128 -10.73 4.77 4.69
C ALA A 128 -10.81 4.51 6.21
N SER A 129 -10.98 3.25 6.62
CA SER A 129 -11.08 2.89 8.03
C SER A 129 -9.70 2.91 8.73
N PRO A 130 -9.64 3.15 10.06
CA PRO A 130 -8.38 3.22 10.81
C PRO A 130 -7.51 1.96 10.74
N GLU A 131 -8.09 0.82 10.38
CA GLU A 131 -7.43 -0.47 10.20
C GLU A 131 -6.44 -0.45 9.03
N PHE A 132 -6.76 0.33 7.98
CA PHE A 132 -5.93 0.47 6.79
C PHE A 132 -5.06 1.75 6.83
N ASP A 133 -5.10 2.51 7.93
CA ASP A 133 -4.24 3.68 8.12
C ASP A 133 -2.84 3.25 8.59
N PRO A 134 -1.79 3.41 7.75
CA PRO A 134 -0.42 3.05 8.12
C PRO A 134 0.12 3.88 9.30
N CYS A 135 -0.47 5.05 9.58
CA CYS A 135 -0.09 5.92 10.68
C CYS A 135 -0.75 5.53 12.02
N SER A 136 -1.75 4.66 12.00
CA SER A 136 -2.50 4.23 13.18
C SER A 136 -1.98 2.89 13.71
N LEU A 137 -1.03 2.94 14.64
CA LEU A 137 -0.42 1.75 15.25
C LEU A 137 -0.67 1.69 16.75
N GLN A 138 -0.93 0.48 17.25
CA GLN A 138 -1.02 0.18 18.68
C GLN A 138 0.31 -0.36 19.19
N ALA A 139 0.80 0.19 20.31
CA ALA A 139 1.97 -0.34 21.01
C ALA A 139 1.53 -1.26 22.14
N ARG A 140 2.12 -2.47 22.21
CA ARG A 140 1.96 -3.38 23.35
C ARG A 140 3.32 -3.73 23.94
N PRO A 141 3.44 -3.88 25.27
CA PRO A 141 4.64 -4.42 25.89
C PRO A 141 5.01 -5.77 25.26
N THR A 142 6.27 -5.94 24.89
CA THR A 142 6.80 -7.26 24.55
C THR A 142 7.01 -8.02 25.84
N ASP A 143 6.62 -9.30 25.84
CA ASP A 143 6.87 -10.18 26.97
C ASP A 143 8.36 -10.56 27.07
N LEU A 144 9.16 -9.63 27.61
CA LEU A 144 10.59 -9.82 27.85
C LEU A 144 10.84 -10.89 28.91
N LEU A 145 9.91 -11.09 29.85
CA LEU A 145 10.01 -12.08 30.92
C LEU A 145 9.90 -13.51 30.37
N ARG A 146 8.94 -13.80 29.47
CA ARG A 146 8.88 -15.10 28.76
C ARG A 146 10.13 -15.39 27.93
N ARG A 147 10.80 -14.36 27.42
CA ARG A 147 11.99 -14.53 26.58
C ARG A 147 13.23 -14.91 27.39
N ARG A 148 13.29 -14.54 28.67
CA ARG A 148 14.35 -14.91 29.62
C ARG A 148 14.22 -16.34 30.15
N GLN A 149 13.04 -16.96 29.99
CA GLN A 149 12.74 -18.33 30.44
C GLN A 149 12.95 -19.40 29.35
N ARG A 150 13.49 -19.02 28.18
CA ARG A 150 13.84 -19.94 27.09
C ARG A 150 15.34 -20.12 26.97
#